data_AF-A0A524L0L1-F1
#
_entry.id   AF-A0A524L0L1-F1
#
_cell.length_a   1.000
_cell.length_b   1.000
_cell.length_c   1.000
_cell.angle_alpha   90.00
_cell.angle_beta   90.00
_cell.angle_gamma   90.00
#
_symmetry.space_group_name_H-M   'P 1'
#
loop_
_entity.id
_entity.type
_entity.pdbx_description
1 polymer ?
#
loop_
_entity_poly.entity_id
_entity_poly.type
_entity_poly.pdbx_seq_one_letter_code
_entity_poly.pdbx_strand_id
1 'polypeptide(L)'
;FPVLAHSVPGKVQPFIKGLPEGQKVAFFSTHGSLRGGQLPKQAFEHAIGLASSATILGHFGCRGSVDQKIIDALMQKPEHSAWAQEAQSAEGHPDQGDVEDAKKFALEMIAKIGS
;
A
#
# COMPACT_ATOMS: atom_id res chain seq x y z
N PHE A 1 -5.20 -1.56 -2.57
CA PHE A 1 -4.51 -2.14 -3.75
C PHE A 1 -3.21 -2.78 -3.29
N PRO A 2 -2.67 -3.83 -3.91
CA PRO A 2 -1.29 -4.25 -3.61
C PRO A 2 -0.30 -3.29 -4.27
N VAL A 3 0.83 -2.99 -3.62
CA VAL A 3 1.92 -2.22 -4.26
C VAL A 3 2.57 -3.07 -5.35
N LEU A 4 2.70 -2.51 -6.55
CA LEU A 4 3.51 -3.09 -7.63
C LEU A 4 4.72 -2.19 -7.89
N ALA A 5 5.92 -2.71 -7.58
CA ALA A 5 7.16 -1.95 -7.46
C ALA A 5 7.03 -0.78 -6.48
N HIS A 6 6.63 0.38 -6.98
CA HIS A 6 6.46 1.64 -6.25
C HIS A 6 5.11 2.33 -6.57
N SER A 7 4.12 1.59 -7.09
CA SER A 7 2.96 2.19 -7.75
C SER A 7 1.66 1.44 -7.52
N VAL A 8 0.54 2.13 -7.76
CA VAL A 8 -0.76 1.50 -7.97
C VAL A 8 -0.69 0.60 -9.21
N PRO A 9 -1.15 -0.67 -9.15
CA PRO A 9 -1.18 -1.56 -10.29
C PRO A 9 -1.92 -0.93 -11.48
N GLY A 10 -1.35 -1.02 -12.69
CA GLY A 10 -1.88 -0.35 -13.89
C GLY A 10 -3.38 -0.58 -14.13
N LYS A 11 -3.87 -1.79 -13.87
CA LYS A 11 -5.29 -2.16 -14.01
C LYS A 11 -6.23 -1.46 -13.03
N VAL A 12 -5.73 -0.98 -11.89
CA VAL A 12 -6.50 -0.28 -10.86
C VAL A 12 -6.52 1.24 -11.09
N GLN A 13 -5.54 1.78 -11.82
CA GLN A 13 -5.42 3.23 -12.02
C GLN A 13 -6.65 3.88 -12.67
N PRO A 14 -7.30 3.30 -13.71
CA PRO A 14 -8.49 3.90 -14.30
C PRO A 14 -9.65 4.04 -13.31
N PHE A 15 -9.80 3.08 -12.39
CA PHE A 15 -10.82 3.16 -11.34
C PHE A 15 -10.57 4.34 -10.40
N ILE A 16 -9.32 4.54 -9.97
CA ILE A 16 -8.96 5.66 -9.08
C ILE A 16 -9.16 7.01 -9.79
N LYS A 17 -8.74 7.12 -11.06
CA LYS A 17 -8.94 8.34 -11.86
C LYS A 17 -10.42 8.66 -12.12
N GLY A 18 -11.27 7.64 -12.12
CA GLY A 18 -12.71 7.76 -12.33
C GLY A 18 -13.51 8.07 -11.06
N LEU A 19 -12.86 8.27 -9.90
CA LEU A 19 -13.55 8.62 -8.68
C LEU A 19 -14.25 9.98 -8.82
N PRO A 20 -15.50 10.12 -8.33
CA PRO A 20 -16.23 11.37 -8.41
C PRO A 20 -15.48 12.51 -7.71
N GLU A 21 -15.68 13.73 -8.22
CA GLU A 21 -15.15 14.92 -7.58
C GLU A 21 -15.64 15.06 -6.14
N GLY A 22 -14.73 15.41 -5.23
CA GLY A 22 -15.01 15.57 -3.80
C GLY A 22 -15.26 14.28 -3.03
N GLN A 23 -15.33 13.11 -3.71
CA GLN A 23 -15.54 11.81 -3.05
C GLN A 23 -14.53 11.64 -1.91
N LYS A 24 -15.01 11.41 -0.68
CA LYS A 24 -14.14 11.08 0.46
C LYS A 24 -13.56 9.68 0.25
N VAL A 25 -12.22 9.56 0.29
CA VAL A 25 -11.48 8.33 -0.02
C VAL A 25 -10.44 8.06 1.06
N ALA A 26 -10.35 6.81 1.49
CA ALA A 26 -9.22 6.30 2.26
C ALA A 26 -8.57 5.15 1.50
N PHE A 27 -7.24 5.13 1.44
CA PHE A 27 -6.51 4.06 0.74
C PHE A 27 -6.01 3.00 1.71
N PHE A 28 -6.21 1.73 1.36
CA PHE A 28 -5.56 0.59 2.00
C PHE A 28 -4.63 -0.08 0.98
N SER A 29 -3.40 -0.40 1.37
CA SER A 29 -2.45 -1.09 0.52
C SER A 29 -1.67 -2.18 1.24
N THR A 30 -1.35 -3.26 0.54
CA THR A 30 -0.43 -4.31 1.01
C THR A 30 0.93 -4.21 0.32
N HIS A 31 2.02 -4.55 1.01
CA HIS A 31 3.38 -4.56 0.45
C HIS A 31 4.32 -5.51 1.20
N GLY A 32 5.40 -5.95 0.54
CA GLY A 32 6.48 -6.72 1.17
C GLY A 32 7.49 -5.86 1.95
N SER A 33 7.51 -4.55 1.72
CA SER A 33 8.49 -3.65 2.33
C SER A 33 8.30 -3.44 3.82
N LEU A 34 9.31 -2.91 4.50
CA LEU A 34 9.17 -2.36 5.85
C LEU A 34 8.14 -1.21 5.86
N ARG A 35 7.42 -1.09 6.99
CA ARG A 35 6.47 0.00 7.19
C ARG A 35 7.22 1.34 7.17
N GLY A 36 6.72 2.32 6.42
CA GLY A 36 7.39 3.61 6.23
C GLY A 36 8.55 3.60 5.22
N GLY A 37 8.84 2.46 4.59
CA GLY A 37 9.82 2.36 3.51
C GLY A 37 9.47 3.24 2.30
N GLN A 38 10.48 3.53 1.47
CA GLN A 38 10.33 4.47 0.35
C GLN A 38 9.33 3.98 -0.71
N LEU A 39 9.34 2.69 -1.06
CA LEU A 39 8.45 2.13 -2.09
C LEU A 39 6.96 2.22 -1.74
N PRO A 40 6.50 1.81 -0.55
CA PRO A 40 5.10 1.99 -0.18
C PRO A 40 4.71 3.47 -0.05
N LYS A 41 5.63 4.35 0.37
CA LYS A 41 5.38 5.81 0.36
C LYS A 41 5.11 6.33 -1.05
N GLN A 42 5.97 6.00 -2.02
CA GLN A 42 5.78 6.38 -3.42
C GLN A 42 4.49 5.82 -4.01
N ALA A 43 4.10 4.60 -3.62
CA ALA A 43 2.85 4.01 -4.06
C ALA A 43 1.62 4.80 -3.59
N PHE A 44 1.65 5.33 -2.36
CA PHE A 44 0.60 6.23 -1.86
C PHE A 44 0.64 7.61 -2.52
N GLU A 45 1.82 8.21 -2.72
CA GLU A 45 1.96 9.46 -3.47
C GLU A 45 1.35 9.33 -4.87
N HIS A 46 1.62 8.22 -5.55
CA HIS A 46 1.01 7.90 -6.84
C HIS A 46 -0.51 7.72 -6.73
N ALA A 47 -1.02 6.98 -5.73
CA ALA A 47 -2.46 6.81 -5.54
C ALA A 47 -3.19 8.13 -5.27
N ILE A 48 -2.59 9.02 -4.50
CA ILE A 48 -3.12 10.37 -4.20
C ILE A 48 -3.12 11.22 -5.48
N GLY A 49 -2.04 11.20 -6.26
CA GLY A 49 -2.00 11.91 -7.55
C GLY A 49 -3.05 11.43 -8.54
N LEU A 50 -3.31 10.12 -8.58
CA LEU A 50 -4.39 9.53 -9.39
C LEU A 50 -5.79 9.97 -8.94
N ALA A 51 -5.98 10.22 -7.66
CA ALA A 51 -7.23 10.64 -7.04
C ALA A 51 -7.29 12.15 -6.77
N SER A 52 -6.67 12.96 -7.64
CA SER A 52 -6.55 14.42 -7.46
C SER A 52 -7.88 15.17 -7.39
N SER A 53 -8.96 14.59 -7.93
CA SER A 53 -10.33 15.13 -7.82
C SER A 53 -11.05 14.74 -6.52
N ALA A 54 -10.52 13.77 -5.76
CA ALA A 54 -11.15 13.23 -4.56
C ALA A 54 -10.63 13.91 -3.28
N THR A 55 -11.38 13.76 -2.19
CA THR A 55 -10.97 14.20 -0.85
C THR A 55 -10.30 13.05 -0.11
N ILE A 56 -8.98 13.07 0.02
CA ILE A 56 -8.24 12.00 0.70
C ILE A 56 -8.31 12.15 2.22
N LEU A 57 -8.93 11.20 2.90
CA LEU A 57 -9.06 11.14 4.36
C LEU A 57 -7.78 10.60 5.05
N GLY A 58 -7.09 9.69 4.37
CA GLY A 58 -5.88 9.04 4.87
C GLY A 58 -5.52 7.77 4.09
N HIS A 59 -4.41 7.15 4.47
CA HIS A 59 -3.97 5.89 3.88
C HIS A 59 -3.31 4.97 4.91
N PHE A 60 -3.39 3.66 4.68
CA PHE A 60 -2.80 2.63 5.53
C PHE A 60 -2.07 1.58 4.69
N GLY A 61 -0.80 1.35 5.04
CA GLY A 61 0.04 0.31 4.47
C GLY A 61 0.17 -0.87 5.43
N CYS A 62 -0.16 -2.06 4.96
CA CYS A 62 -0.07 -3.31 5.69
C CYS A 62 1.03 -4.18 5.08
N ARG A 63 1.88 -4.77 5.93
CA ARG A 63 2.86 -5.74 5.44
C ARG A 63 2.14 -7.05 5.09
N GLY A 64 2.62 -7.72 4.05
CA GLY A 64 2.08 -9.01 3.66
C GLY A 64 3.19 -9.90 3.14
N SER A 65 3.09 -11.19 3.48
CA SER A 65 3.98 -12.23 2.99
C SER A 65 4.05 -12.20 1.46
N VAL A 66 5.27 -12.23 0.93
CA VAL A 66 5.54 -12.24 -0.51
C VAL A 66 5.82 -13.67 -0.95
N ASP A 67 5.34 -14.07 -2.12
CA ASP A 67 5.64 -15.39 -2.67
C ASP A 67 7.17 -15.57 -2.79
N GLN A 68 7.70 -16.62 -2.18
CA GLN A 68 9.13 -16.91 -2.16
C GLN A 68 9.73 -16.98 -3.56
N LYS A 69 8.99 -17.44 -4.57
CA LYS A 69 9.48 -17.48 -5.96
C LYS A 69 9.75 -16.08 -6.52
N ILE A 70 8.98 -15.08 -6.09
CA ILE A 70 9.19 -13.68 -6.47
C ILE A 70 10.46 -13.15 -5.78
N ILE A 71 10.63 -13.45 -4.49
CA ILE A 71 11.85 -13.09 -3.74
C ILE A 71 13.06 -13.70 -4.42
N ASP A 72 13.07 -15.02 -4.67
CA ASP A 72 14.19 -15.73 -5.28
C ASP A 72 14.54 -15.17 -6.66
N ALA A 73 13.53 -14.88 -7.50
CA ALA A 73 13.75 -14.31 -8.82
C ALA A 73 14.34 -12.89 -8.76
N LEU A 74 13.95 -12.08 -7.77
CA LEU A 74 14.43 -10.71 -7.60
C LEU A 74 15.78 -10.62 -6.87
N MET A 75 16.09 -11.60 -6.02
CA MET A 75 17.42 -11.76 -5.41
C MET A 75 18.53 -11.90 -6.45
N GLN A 76 18.24 -12.52 -7.61
CA GLN A 76 19.19 -12.69 -8.72
C GLN A 76 19.46 -11.40 -9.51
N LYS A 77 18.74 -10.31 -9.22
CA LYS A 77 18.86 -9.02 -9.91
C LYS A 77 19.50 -8.00 -8.97
N PRO A 78 20.73 -7.52 -9.24
CA PRO A 78 21.43 -6.59 -8.36
C PRO A 78 20.57 -5.37 -7.95
N GLU A 79 19.82 -4.82 -8.91
CA GLU A 79 18.93 -3.67 -8.73
C GLU A 79 17.71 -3.92 -7.81
N HIS A 80 17.40 -5.18 -7.50
CA HIS A 80 16.25 -5.55 -6.66
C HIS A 80 16.64 -6.36 -5.42
N SER A 81 17.89 -6.82 -5.34
CA SER A 81 18.38 -7.70 -4.27
C SER A 81 18.16 -7.11 -2.86
N ALA A 82 18.40 -5.81 -2.66
CA ALA A 82 18.16 -5.15 -1.37
C ALA A 82 16.70 -5.22 -0.93
N TRP A 83 15.76 -4.97 -1.84
CA TRP A 83 14.34 -5.10 -1.54
C TRP A 83 13.94 -6.57 -1.29
N ALA A 84 14.49 -7.50 -2.08
CA ALA A 84 14.17 -8.91 -1.93
C ALA A 84 14.71 -9.49 -0.60
N GLN A 85 15.84 -8.98 -0.10
CA GLN A 85 16.31 -9.26 1.26
C GLN A 85 15.34 -8.72 2.32
N GLU A 86 14.91 -7.47 2.18
CA GLU A 86 13.95 -6.85 3.09
C GLU A 86 12.61 -7.61 3.13
N ALA A 87 12.09 -8.00 1.97
CA ALA A 87 10.79 -8.63 1.79
C ALA A 87 10.65 -9.98 2.51
N GLN A 88 11.76 -10.69 2.77
CA GLN A 88 11.75 -11.92 3.57
C GLN A 88 11.24 -11.67 4.99
N SER A 89 11.53 -10.51 5.56
CA SER A 89 11.04 -10.15 6.91
C SER A 89 9.53 -9.87 6.95
N ALA A 90 8.83 -9.89 5.81
CA ALA A 90 7.38 -9.77 5.76
C ALA A 90 6.66 -11.11 5.98
N GLU A 91 7.41 -12.21 6.05
CA GLU A 91 6.87 -13.49 6.50
C GLU A 91 6.22 -13.35 7.89
N GLY A 92 5.07 -13.99 8.06
CA GLY A 92 4.26 -13.89 9.28
C GLY A 92 3.35 -12.66 9.31
N HIS A 93 3.51 -11.70 8.38
CA HIS A 93 2.57 -10.59 8.20
C HIS A 93 1.54 -10.89 7.09
N PRO A 94 0.30 -10.35 7.18
CA PRO A 94 -0.21 -9.56 8.30
C PRO A 94 -0.40 -10.41 9.56
N ASP A 95 0.01 -9.87 10.71
CA ASP A 95 -0.19 -10.48 12.02
C ASP A 95 -1.39 -9.84 12.75
N GLN A 96 -1.62 -10.26 14.00
CA GLN A 96 -2.71 -9.72 14.83
C GLN A 96 -2.56 -8.21 15.06
N GLY A 97 -1.32 -7.70 15.20
CA GLY A 97 -1.05 -6.28 15.36
C GLY A 97 -1.36 -5.48 14.10
N ASP A 98 -1.03 -6.01 12.92
CA ASP A 98 -1.41 -5.39 11.64
C ASP A 98 -2.93 -5.26 11.48
N VAL A 99 -3.69 -6.27 11.92
CA VAL A 99 -5.16 -6.26 11.89
C VAL A 99 -5.72 -5.23 12.88
N GLU A 100 -5.15 -5.13 14.08
CA GLU A 100 -5.56 -4.14 15.08
C GLU A 100 -5.27 -2.71 14.63
N ASP A 101 -4.11 -2.48 14.02
CA ASP A 101 -3.75 -1.19 13.42
C ASP A 101 -4.70 -0.83 12.26
N ALA A 102 -5.03 -1.79 11.39
CA ALA A 102 -5.98 -1.59 10.31
C ALA A 102 -7.38 -1.24 10.83
N LYS A 103 -7.82 -1.90 11.92
CA LYS A 103 -9.09 -1.58 12.60
C LYS A 103 -9.08 -0.16 13.16
N LYS A 104 -8.00 0.24 13.84
CA LYS A 104 -7.84 1.60 14.36
C LYS A 104 -7.90 2.64 13.24
N PHE A 105 -7.14 2.43 12.17
CA PHE A 105 -7.16 3.29 10.98
C PHE A 105 -8.57 3.43 10.40
N ALA A 106 -9.30 2.32 10.23
CA ALA A 106 -10.65 2.36 9.68
C ALA A 106 -11.60 3.21 10.54
N LEU A 107 -11.54 3.06 11.87
CA LEU A 107 -12.34 3.86 12.81
C LEU A 107 -12.00 5.35 12.73
N GLU A 108 -10.71 5.70 12.61
CA GLU A 108 -10.26 7.08 12.41
C GLU A 108 -10.79 7.67 11.10
N MET A 109 -10.82 6.89 10.01
CA MET A 109 -11.38 7.36 8.72
C MET A 109 -12.88 7.59 8.82
N ILE A 110 -13.62 6.72 9.52
CA ILE A 110 -15.06 6.89 9.74
C ILE A 110 -15.34 8.18 10.53
N ALA A 111 -14.56 8.45 11.58
CA ALA A 111 -14.69 9.69 12.35
C ALA A 111 -14.48 10.95 11.49
N LYS A 112 -13.56 10.91 10.51
CA LYS A 112 -13.30 12.01 9.56
C LYS A 112 -14.41 12.25 8.54
N ILE A 113 -15.38 11.35 8.39
CA ILE A 113 -16.51 11.56 7.46
C ILE A 113 -17.46 12.64 8.01
N GLY A 114 -17.62 12.74 9.33
CA GLY A 114 -18.53 13.67 10.00
C GLY A 114 -17.92 14.98 10.50
N SER A 115 -16.58 15.11 10.48
CA SER A 115 -15.83 16.33 10.75
C SER A 115 -15.71 17.20 9.50
#